data_AF-A0A2U1NEY3-F1
#
_entry.id   AF-A0A2U1NEY3-F1
#
_cell.length_a   1.000
_cell.length_b   1.000
_cell.length_c   1.000
_cell.angle_alpha   90.00
_cell.angle_beta   90.00
_cell.angle_gamma   90.00
#
_symmetry.space_group_name_H-M   'P 1'
#
loop_
_entity.id
_entity.type
_entity.pdbx_description
1 polymer ?
#
loop_
_entity_poly.entity_id
_entity_poly.type
_entity_poly.pdbx_seq_one_letter_code
_entity_poly.pdbx_strand_id
1 'polypeptide(L)'
;MFNKNVFMFMTFRADGCDNIRNLGQCLGISIDGSVLPNHCDSSRFYSNCEELCCKDRDENERKCTNKVMRNDRYCISQIWKIIDNRESLWVKWVNIVKLKGNSIWEIEYQNTDSWGWKQLLLVRDKIRSYVKYLIGDGKSVFMWHDNWSNLGPLNSIVHKRTLYEARMGTNDKVNDLISNGEWMWPNEWNSNFPQLQQLNVPMISDSRDRAMWMDLGKV
;
A
#
# COMPACT_ATOMS: atom_id res chain seq x y z
N MET A 1 15.35 -25.78 -7.45
CA MET A 1 14.81 -25.86 -6.08
C MET A 1 15.50 -24.80 -5.23
N PHE A 2 14.87 -23.64 -5.03
CA PHE A 2 15.43 -22.60 -4.16
C PHE A 2 15.06 -22.88 -2.71
N ASN A 3 16.09 -22.94 -1.88
CA ASN A 3 16.09 -23.41 -0.50
C ASN A 3 15.23 -22.49 0.40
N LYS A 4 14.30 -23.08 1.16
CA LYS A 4 13.31 -22.36 2.02
C LYS A 4 13.94 -21.53 3.17
N ASN A 5 15.26 -21.57 3.33
CA ASN A 5 15.95 -21.09 4.53
C ASN A 5 16.80 -19.82 4.35
N VAL A 6 16.85 -19.20 3.17
CA VAL A 6 17.78 -18.06 2.92
C VAL A 6 17.15 -16.67 3.13
N PHE A 7 15.82 -16.53 3.28
CA PHE A 7 15.16 -15.23 3.44
C PHE A 7 14.48 -14.98 4.80
N MET A 8 14.85 -15.76 5.83
CA MET A 8 14.36 -15.58 7.21
C MET A 8 15.43 -14.96 8.12
N PHE A 9 16.05 -13.86 7.69
CA PHE A 9 16.81 -12.96 8.57
C PHE A 9 16.19 -11.55 8.53
N MET A 10 14.89 -11.48 8.83
CA MET A 10 14.31 -10.35 9.54
C MET A 10 13.74 -10.91 10.83
N THR A 11 14.64 -11.32 11.73
CA THR A 11 14.28 -11.66 13.10
C THR A 11 13.76 -10.41 13.78
N PHE A 12 12.43 -10.30 13.85
CA PHE A 12 11.75 -9.54 14.88
C PHE A 12 12.14 -10.14 16.24
N ARG A 13 13.25 -9.66 16.81
CA ARG A 13 13.62 -9.98 18.19
C ARG A 13 12.83 -9.07 19.12
N ALA A 14 11.55 -9.38 19.26
CA ALA A 14 10.82 -9.08 20.47
C ALA A 14 10.98 -10.30 21.36
N ASP A 15 11.94 -10.27 22.29
CA ASP A 15 11.82 -10.83 23.64
C ASP A 15 13.14 -10.71 24.41
N GLY A 16 13.02 -10.17 25.63
CA GLY A 16 13.93 -10.32 26.76
C GLY A 16 15.35 -9.80 26.62
N CYS A 17 15.61 -8.57 27.09
CA CYS A 17 16.90 -8.22 27.70
C CYS A 17 16.70 -7.03 28.64
N ASP A 18 16.38 -7.34 29.90
CA ASP A 18 16.76 -6.52 31.05
C ASP A 18 18.28 -6.53 31.16
N ASN A 19 18.94 -5.52 30.59
CA ASN A 19 20.09 -4.84 31.21
C ASN A 19 20.66 -3.77 30.29
N ILE A 20 20.53 -2.54 30.74
CA ILE A 20 21.19 -1.36 30.21
C ILE A 20 22.65 -1.42 30.64
N ARG A 21 23.56 -1.65 29.68
CA ARG A 21 24.94 -1.12 29.59
C ARG A 21 25.70 -1.94 28.53
N ASN A 22 26.23 -1.26 27.52
CA ASN A 22 27.11 -1.77 26.45
C ASN A 22 26.45 -2.29 25.15
N LEU A 23 25.70 -1.42 24.45
CA LEU A 23 25.40 -1.57 23.01
C LEU A 23 26.06 -0.44 22.20
N GLY A 24 27.33 -0.18 22.47
CA GLY A 24 28.19 0.75 21.73
C GLY A 24 29.17 0.08 20.76
N GLN A 25 29.13 -1.25 20.59
CA GLN A 25 30.18 -1.96 19.82
C GLN A 25 29.71 -3.10 18.91
N CYS A 26 28.40 -3.31 18.73
CA CYS A 26 27.91 -4.27 17.74
C CYS A 26 26.89 -3.58 16.87
N LEU A 27 27.37 -2.90 15.83
CA LEU A 27 26.77 -2.71 14.51
C LEU A 27 27.65 -1.70 13.76
N GLY A 28 28.82 -2.17 13.32
CA GLY A 28 29.62 -1.50 12.27
C GLY A 28 28.91 -1.61 10.92
N ILE A 29 27.71 -1.05 10.81
CA ILE A 29 27.04 -0.80 9.54
C ILE A 29 27.17 0.69 9.32
N SER A 30 28.11 1.05 8.43
CA SER A 30 28.16 2.37 7.83
C SER A 30 26.77 2.74 7.35
N ILE A 31 26.24 3.87 7.85
CA ILE A 31 25.04 4.50 7.31
C ILE A 31 25.49 5.13 5.99
N ASP A 32 25.68 4.31 4.95
CA ASP A 32 25.69 4.84 3.59
C ASP A 32 24.24 5.17 3.24
N GLY A 33 23.89 6.42 3.52
CA GLY A 33 23.48 7.41 2.52
C GLY A 33 22.70 6.93 1.29
N SER A 34 21.85 5.91 1.38
CA SER A 34 20.88 5.60 0.33
C SER A 34 19.77 6.63 0.37
N VAL A 35 20.08 7.75 -0.27
CA VAL A 35 19.21 8.81 -0.77
C VAL A 35 17.80 8.26 -0.99
N LEU A 36 16.90 8.71 -0.12
CA LEU A 36 15.47 8.56 -0.32
C LEU A 36 15.11 9.21 -1.65
N PRO A 37 14.12 8.68 -2.37
CA PRO A 37 13.88 9.07 -3.74
C PRO A 37 13.47 10.54 -3.82
N ASN A 38 14.29 11.32 -4.51
CA ASN A 38 13.99 12.66 -4.98
C ASN A 38 12.78 12.61 -5.93
N HIS A 39 11.56 12.56 -5.39
CA HIS A 39 10.40 13.25 -5.96
C HIS A 39 9.14 13.34 -5.07
N CYS A 40 9.15 12.73 -3.88
CA CYS A 40 8.17 13.04 -2.82
C CYS A 40 8.97 13.47 -1.58
N ASP A 41 8.68 14.65 -1.07
CA ASP A 41 9.36 15.25 0.09
C ASP A 41 9.41 14.25 1.26
N SER A 42 10.58 13.66 1.46
CA SER A 42 10.80 12.59 2.44
C SER A 42 10.44 13.05 3.84
N SER A 43 10.60 14.35 4.13
CA SER A 43 10.22 14.95 5.40
C SER A 43 8.72 14.82 5.66
N ARG A 44 7.90 15.06 4.63
CA ARG A 44 6.44 15.03 4.73
C ARG A 44 5.91 13.61 4.98
N PHE A 45 6.53 12.60 4.35
CA PHE A 45 6.21 11.20 4.61
C PHE A 45 6.49 10.80 6.07
N TYR A 46 7.66 11.16 6.62
CA TYR A 46 8.00 10.81 8.00
C TYR A 46 7.14 11.54 9.04
N SER A 47 6.85 12.83 8.84
CA SER A 47 5.95 13.59 9.71
C SER A 47 4.54 13.00 9.72
N ASN A 48 4.01 12.65 8.55
CA ASN A 48 2.68 12.05 8.45
C ASN A 48 2.62 10.66 9.09
N CYS A 49 3.65 9.84 8.92
CA CYS A 49 3.74 8.53 9.57
C CYS A 49 3.70 8.65 11.10
N GLU A 50 4.36 9.65 11.67
CA GLU A 50 4.36 9.89 13.12
C GLU A 50 2.99 10.28 13.65
N GLU A 51 2.28 11.19 12.95
CA GLU A 51 0.91 11.55 13.30
C GLU A 51 -0.06 10.37 13.23
N LEU A 52 0.04 9.52 12.18
CA LEU A 52 -0.83 8.34 12.04
C LEU A 52 -0.65 7.34 13.17
N CYS A 53 0.60 7.05 13.53
CA CYS A 53 0.91 6.08 14.59
C CYS A 53 0.36 6.51 15.96
N CYS A 54 0.05 7.80 16.13
CA CYS A 54 -0.41 8.41 17.36
C CYS A 54 -1.91 8.76 17.37
N LYS A 55 -2.56 8.98 16.22
CA LYS A 55 -3.99 9.37 16.13
C LYS A 55 -4.98 8.21 16.37
N ASP A 56 -4.64 6.98 15.98
CA ASP A 56 -5.57 5.83 16.02
C ASP A 56 -5.59 5.05 17.36
N ARG A 57 -4.97 5.55 18.43
CA ARG A 57 -4.96 4.87 19.75
C ARG A 57 -5.69 5.72 20.79
N ASP A 58 -6.69 5.10 21.42
CA ASP A 58 -7.60 5.70 22.40
C ASP A 58 -6.90 6.64 23.39
N GLU A 59 -7.57 7.73 23.77
CA GLU A 59 -7.06 8.71 24.74
C GLU A 59 -6.66 8.11 26.10
N ASN A 60 -7.08 6.88 26.40
CA ASN A 60 -6.72 6.11 27.60
C ASN A 60 -5.40 5.30 27.44
N GLU A 61 -4.89 5.10 26.23
CA GLU A 61 -3.61 4.43 25.92
C GLU A 61 -2.53 5.42 25.44
N ARG A 62 -2.44 6.61 26.05
CA ARG A 62 -1.46 7.67 25.72
C ARG A 62 0.04 7.30 25.82
N LYS A 63 0.40 6.03 26.00
CA LYS A 63 1.78 5.54 25.89
C LYS A 63 1.94 4.63 24.67
N CYS A 64 1.96 5.23 23.48
CA CYS A 64 2.63 4.63 22.34
C CYS A 64 4.08 4.30 22.75
N THR A 65 4.40 3.02 22.95
CA THR A 65 5.78 2.65 23.25
C THR A 65 6.65 2.92 22.03
N ASN A 66 7.88 3.38 22.24
CA ASN A 66 8.85 3.61 21.16
C ASN A 66 9.03 2.40 20.23
N LYS A 67 8.83 1.18 20.76
CA LYS A 67 8.92 -0.08 20.00
C LYS A 67 7.78 -0.21 18.99
N VAL A 68 6.54 0.08 19.39
CA VAL A 68 5.39 -0.04 18.48
C VAL A 68 5.45 1.02 17.38
N MET A 69 5.82 2.26 17.73
CA MET A 69 6.02 3.32 16.72
C MET A 69 7.11 2.97 15.71
N ARG A 70 8.23 2.39 16.16
CA ARG A 70 9.31 1.94 15.25
C ARG A 70 8.84 0.83 14.31
N ASN A 71 8.03 -0.11 14.81
CA ASN A 71 7.46 -1.17 14.00
C ASN A 71 6.52 -0.64 12.92
N ASP A 72 5.58 0.24 13.30
CA ASP A 72 4.62 0.82 12.37
C ASP A 72 5.33 1.64 11.27
N ARG A 73 6.30 2.50 11.64
CA ARG A 73 7.13 3.25 10.67
C ARG A 73 7.84 2.35 9.67
N TYR A 74 8.39 1.24 10.15
CA TYR A 74 9.05 0.28 9.28
C TYR A 74 8.04 -0.37 8.31
N CYS A 75 6.89 -0.83 8.80
CA CYS A 75 5.83 -1.38 7.97
C CYS A 75 5.37 -0.39 6.90
N ILE A 76 5.12 0.89 7.25
CA ILE A 76 4.71 1.91 6.28
C ILE A 76 5.77 2.11 5.19
N SER A 77 7.05 2.17 5.57
CA SER A 77 8.16 2.26 4.60
C SER A 77 8.20 1.07 3.64
N GLN A 78 7.99 -0.15 4.14
CA GLN A 78 7.96 -1.35 3.29
C GLN A 78 6.73 -1.38 2.38
N ILE A 79 5.56 -0.98 2.89
CA ILE A 79 4.33 -0.84 2.09
C ILE A 79 4.54 0.18 0.97
N TRP A 80 5.15 1.32 1.26
CA TRP A 80 5.45 2.34 0.25
C TRP A 80 6.34 1.82 -0.87
N LYS A 81 7.36 1.01 -0.54
CA LYS A 81 8.22 0.36 -1.55
C LYS A 81 7.46 -0.60 -2.45
N ILE A 82 6.45 -1.30 -1.91
CA ILE A 82 5.58 -2.18 -2.70
C ILE A 82 4.69 -1.35 -3.62
N ILE A 83 4.04 -0.31 -3.08
CA ILE A 83 3.13 0.59 -3.79
C ILE A 83 3.84 1.28 -4.97
N ASP A 84 5.03 1.81 -4.74
CA ASP A 84 5.84 2.49 -5.76
C ASP A 84 6.59 1.52 -6.69
N ASN A 85 6.37 0.21 -6.51
CA ASN A 85 7.01 -0.88 -7.24
C ASN A 85 8.54 -0.71 -7.35
N ARG A 86 9.19 -0.48 -6.21
CA ARG A 86 10.64 -0.25 -6.15
C ARG A 86 11.40 -1.47 -6.66
N GLU A 87 12.39 -1.24 -7.52
CA GLU A 87 13.29 -2.26 -8.07
C GLU A 87 14.20 -2.87 -6.98
N SER A 88 13.65 -3.77 -6.18
CA SER A 88 14.38 -4.54 -5.17
C SER A 88 13.97 -6.00 -5.19
N LEU A 89 14.89 -6.90 -4.85
CA LEU A 89 14.61 -8.34 -4.80
C LEU A 89 13.45 -8.68 -3.86
N TRP A 90 13.36 -7.99 -2.72
CA TRP A 90 12.27 -8.18 -1.77
C TRP A 90 10.92 -7.75 -2.35
N VAL A 91 10.81 -6.58 -2.99
CA VAL A 91 9.56 -6.15 -3.64
C VAL A 91 9.17 -7.09 -4.79
N LYS A 92 10.13 -7.53 -5.61
CA LYS A 92 9.88 -8.51 -6.67
C LYS A 92 9.36 -9.83 -6.12
N TRP A 93 9.97 -10.33 -5.04
CA TRP A 93 9.52 -11.54 -4.36
C TRP A 93 8.12 -11.37 -3.77
N VAL A 94 7.82 -10.24 -3.12
CA VAL A 94 6.47 -9.94 -2.60
C VAL A 94 5.44 -9.94 -3.73
N ASN A 95 5.72 -9.26 -4.84
CA ASN A 95 4.82 -9.22 -6.00
C ASN A 95 4.52 -10.62 -6.55
N ILE A 96 5.55 -11.46 -6.71
CA ILE A 96 5.41 -12.81 -7.28
C ILE A 96 4.76 -13.79 -6.29
N VAL A 97 5.18 -13.79 -5.03
CA VAL A 97 4.83 -14.83 -4.05
C VAL A 97 3.64 -14.45 -3.19
N LYS A 98 3.56 -13.20 -2.75
CA LYS A 98 2.51 -12.73 -1.84
C LYS A 98 1.32 -12.13 -2.58
N LEU A 99 1.57 -11.21 -3.52
CA LEU A 99 0.50 -10.51 -4.21
C LEU A 99 -0.09 -11.32 -5.38
N LYS A 100 0.76 -12.03 -6.13
CA LYS A 100 0.35 -12.88 -7.27
C LYS A 100 -0.53 -12.14 -8.28
N GLY A 101 -0.18 -10.88 -8.58
CA GLY A 101 -0.92 -10.03 -9.51
C GLY A 101 -2.16 -9.34 -8.92
N ASN A 102 -2.47 -9.50 -7.63
CA ASN A 102 -3.55 -8.78 -6.97
C ASN A 102 -3.04 -7.48 -6.33
N SER A 103 -3.95 -6.54 -6.07
CA SER A 103 -3.62 -5.33 -5.32
C SER A 103 -3.21 -5.66 -3.89
N ILE A 104 -2.21 -4.94 -3.36
CA ILE A 104 -1.81 -5.06 -1.95
C ILE A 104 -2.99 -4.85 -1.01
N TRP A 105 -3.98 -4.04 -1.39
CA TRP A 105 -5.14 -3.69 -0.57
C TRP A 105 -6.19 -4.79 -0.41
N GLU A 106 -6.11 -5.87 -1.20
CA GLU A 106 -7.09 -6.98 -1.18
C GLU A 106 -6.54 -8.26 -0.54
N ILE A 107 -5.23 -8.34 -0.31
CA ILE A 107 -4.63 -9.56 0.22
C ILE A 107 -5.02 -9.74 1.69
N GLU A 108 -5.45 -10.94 2.05
CA GLU A 108 -5.60 -11.33 3.45
C GLU A 108 -4.40 -12.18 3.88
N TYR A 109 -4.01 -12.07 5.15
CA TYR A 109 -2.98 -12.98 5.67
C TYR A 109 -3.57 -14.35 5.96
N GLN A 110 -2.75 -15.38 5.83
CA GLN A 110 -3.08 -16.75 6.21
C GLN A 110 -2.53 -17.06 7.61
N ASN A 111 -3.07 -18.09 8.26
CA ASN A 111 -2.58 -18.53 9.57
C ASN A 111 -1.10 -18.93 9.54
N THR A 112 -0.64 -19.46 8.41
CA THR A 112 0.75 -19.88 8.14
C THR A 112 1.69 -18.72 7.82
N ASP A 113 1.18 -17.50 7.62
CA ASP A 113 2.03 -16.36 7.33
C ASP A 113 2.86 -15.94 8.54
N SER A 114 4.04 -15.38 8.23
CA SER A 114 4.93 -14.85 9.25
C SER A 114 4.27 -13.70 10.01
N TRP A 115 4.59 -13.57 11.29
CA TRP A 115 4.06 -12.48 12.12
C TRP A 115 4.33 -11.10 11.51
N GLY A 116 5.53 -10.89 10.94
CA GLY A 116 5.87 -9.64 10.27
C GLY A 116 5.00 -9.31 9.06
N TRP A 117 4.60 -10.32 8.26
CA TRP A 117 3.65 -10.11 7.17
C TRP A 117 2.26 -9.73 7.68
N LYS A 118 1.79 -10.42 8.74
CA LYS A 118 0.52 -10.08 9.40
C LYS A 118 0.52 -8.64 9.90
N GLN A 119 1.58 -8.21 10.58
CA GLN A 119 1.72 -6.83 11.05
C GLN A 119 1.76 -5.82 9.90
N LEU A 120 2.47 -6.14 8.81
CA LEU A 120 2.50 -5.29 7.63
C LEU A 120 1.09 -5.10 7.05
N LEU A 121 0.27 -6.15 6.97
CA LEU A 121 -1.11 -6.03 6.49
C LEU A 121 -2.01 -5.27 7.46
N LEU A 122 -1.82 -5.42 8.78
CA LEU A 122 -2.56 -4.62 9.76
C LEU A 122 -2.25 -3.11 9.62
N VAL A 123 -0.98 -2.76 9.39
CA VAL A 123 -0.59 -1.36 9.15
C VAL A 123 -1.06 -0.87 7.78
N ARG A 124 -1.06 -1.73 6.76
CA ARG A 124 -1.61 -1.42 5.44
C ARG A 124 -3.05 -0.93 5.55
N ASP A 125 -3.89 -1.62 6.31
CA ASP A 125 -5.31 -1.26 6.41
C ASP A 125 -5.50 0.11 7.07
N LYS A 126 -4.65 0.47 8.03
CA LYS A 126 -4.65 1.80 8.66
C LYS A 126 -4.29 2.92 7.69
N ILE A 127 -3.32 2.67 6.80
CA ILE A 127 -2.82 3.72 5.90
C ILE A 127 -3.56 3.82 4.57
N ARG A 128 -4.47 2.90 4.26
CA ARG A 128 -5.15 2.81 2.94
C ARG A 128 -5.84 4.12 2.55
N SER A 129 -6.52 4.78 3.49
CA SER A 129 -7.23 6.05 3.24
C SER A 129 -6.29 7.23 2.95
N TYR A 130 -5.02 7.13 3.33
CA TYR A 130 -4.01 8.15 3.15
C TYR A 130 -3.24 8.01 1.84
N VAL A 131 -3.43 6.92 1.11
CA VAL A 131 -2.78 6.72 -0.19
C VAL A 131 -3.78 7.03 -1.29
N LYS A 132 -3.37 7.89 -2.22
CA LYS A 132 -4.11 8.17 -3.46
C LYS A 132 -3.21 7.93 -4.67
N TYR A 133 -3.77 7.47 -5.77
CA TYR A 133 -3.06 7.26 -7.03
C TYR A 133 -3.41 8.36 -8.03
N LEU A 134 -2.39 8.93 -8.64
CA LEU A 134 -2.48 9.82 -9.78
C LEU A 134 -2.27 8.98 -11.04
N ILE A 135 -3.30 8.95 -11.89
CA ILE A 135 -3.28 8.22 -13.15
C ILE A 135 -2.31 8.91 -14.13
N GLY A 136 -1.36 8.14 -14.65
CA GLY A 136 -0.49 8.50 -15.75
C GLY A 136 -0.86 7.66 -16.96
N ASP A 137 -0.21 6.51 -17.14
CA ASP A 137 -0.46 5.54 -18.22
C ASP A 137 -1.54 4.52 -17.85
N GLY A 138 -1.97 4.48 -16.58
CA GLY A 138 -3.05 3.64 -16.06
C GLY A 138 -2.75 2.15 -16.04
N LYS A 139 -1.50 1.73 -16.30
CA LYS A 139 -1.13 0.31 -16.45
C LYS A 139 -0.80 -0.37 -15.12
N SER A 140 -0.47 0.42 -14.09
CA SER A 140 -0.08 -0.13 -12.79
C SER A 140 -1.21 -0.06 -11.77
N VAL A 141 -2.12 0.91 -11.91
CA VAL A 141 -3.25 1.16 -11.00
C VAL A 141 -4.38 0.17 -11.25
N PHE A 142 -4.80 -0.54 -10.20
CA PHE A 142 -5.98 -1.41 -10.23
C PHE A 142 -7.26 -0.59 -10.23
N MET A 143 -8.14 -0.86 -11.19
CA MET A 143 -9.41 -0.13 -11.36
C MET A 143 -10.24 -0.13 -10.07
N TRP A 144 -10.43 -1.31 -9.50
CA TRP A 144 -11.42 -1.52 -8.44
C TRP A 144 -10.87 -1.29 -7.04
N HIS A 145 -9.57 -1.53 -6.85
CA HIS A 145 -8.98 -1.69 -5.52
C HIS A 145 -8.17 -0.49 -5.05
N ASP A 146 -7.54 0.22 -5.99
CA ASP A 146 -6.68 1.35 -5.68
C ASP A 146 -7.52 2.62 -5.56
N ASN A 147 -7.12 3.51 -4.66
CA ASN A 147 -7.79 4.79 -4.44
C ASN A 147 -7.28 5.83 -5.44
N TRP A 148 -7.84 5.88 -6.65
CA TRP A 148 -7.47 6.87 -7.67
C TRP A 148 -8.60 7.86 -7.99
N SER A 149 -9.83 7.54 -7.61
CA SER A 149 -11.01 8.36 -7.90
C SER A 149 -11.34 9.38 -6.80
N ASN A 150 -12.30 10.26 -7.05
CA ASN A 150 -12.96 11.08 -6.04
C ASN A 150 -13.95 10.28 -5.17
N LEU A 151 -14.42 9.13 -5.64
CA LEU A 151 -15.33 8.23 -4.93
C LEU A 151 -14.60 7.25 -3.99
N GLY A 152 -13.27 7.26 -4.00
CA GLY A 152 -12.45 6.27 -3.31
C GLY A 152 -12.24 4.98 -4.13
N PRO A 153 -11.85 3.87 -3.46
CA PRO A 153 -11.79 2.56 -4.08
C PRO A 153 -13.17 2.10 -4.59
N LEU A 154 -13.25 1.73 -5.87
CA LEU A 154 -14.53 1.41 -6.51
C LEU A 154 -15.11 0.06 -6.07
N ASN A 155 -14.32 -0.81 -5.43
CA ASN A 155 -14.79 -2.06 -4.83
C ASN A 155 -15.84 -1.86 -3.71
N SER A 156 -15.99 -0.63 -3.20
CA SER A 156 -17.04 -0.23 -2.26
C SER A 156 -18.40 0.02 -2.94
N ILE A 157 -18.40 0.27 -4.24
CA ILE A 157 -19.60 0.53 -5.06
C ILE A 157 -19.91 -0.70 -5.90
N VAL A 158 -18.92 -1.17 -6.66
CA VAL A 158 -19.01 -2.33 -7.56
C VAL A 158 -18.38 -3.54 -6.89
N HIS A 159 -19.24 -4.46 -6.46
CA HIS A 159 -18.81 -5.65 -5.73
C HIS A 159 -18.27 -6.74 -6.68
N LYS A 160 -17.44 -7.65 -6.16
CA LYS A 160 -16.86 -8.78 -6.93
C LYS A 160 -17.89 -9.61 -7.70
N ARG A 161 -19.10 -9.77 -7.13
CA ARG A 161 -20.20 -10.47 -7.80
C ARG A 161 -20.65 -9.76 -9.08
N THR A 162 -20.82 -8.44 -9.03
CA THR A 162 -21.20 -7.62 -10.19
C THR A 162 -20.11 -7.67 -11.27
N LEU A 163 -18.84 -7.60 -10.87
CA LEU A 163 -17.71 -7.75 -11.81
C LEU A 163 -17.80 -9.10 -12.55
N TYR A 164 -18.03 -10.19 -11.81
CA TYR A 164 -18.17 -11.53 -12.39
C TYR A 164 -19.35 -11.62 -13.37
N GLU A 165 -20.53 -11.11 -12.98
CA GLU A 165 -21.72 -11.09 -13.83
C GLU A 165 -21.51 -10.28 -15.12
N ALA A 166 -20.74 -9.19 -15.03
CA ALA A 166 -20.34 -8.35 -16.16
C ALA A 166 -19.14 -8.87 -16.96
N ARG A 167 -18.55 -10.02 -16.57
CA ARG A 167 -17.32 -10.59 -17.16
C ARG A 167 -16.10 -9.65 -17.10
N MET A 168 -16.05 -8.81 -16.07
CA MET A 168 -14.93 -7.91 -15.79
C MET A 168 -13.89 -8.63 -14.92
N GLY A 169 -12.61 -8.32 -15.12
CA GLY A 169 -11.54 -8.85 -14.29
C GLY A 169 -11.46 -8.12 -12.95
N THR A 170 -11.31 -8.87 -11.85
CA THR A 170 -11.08 -8.26 -10.53
C THR A 170 -9.74 -7.53 -10.45
N ASN A 171 -8.79 -7.90 -11.30
CA ASN A 171 -7.45 -7.33 -11.34
C ASN A 171 -7.25 -6.36 -12.52
N ASP A 172 -8.33 -5.96 -13.20
CA ASP A 172 -8.26 -5.03 -14.32
C ASP A 172 -7.57 -3.71 -13.92
N LYS A 173 -6.77 -3.19 -14.83
CA LYS A 173 -6.13 -1.88 -14.69
C LYS A 173 -7.03 -0.78 -15.22
N VAL A 174 -6.78 0.45 -14.77
CA VAL A 174 -7.52 1.62 -15.26
C VAL A 174 -7.41 1.72 -16.78
N ASN A 175 -6.22 1.51 -17.34
CA ASN A 175 -6.01 1.55 -18.79
C ASN A 175 -6.68 0.39 -19.54
N ASP A 176 -6.93 -0.76 -18.89
CA ASP A 176 -7.59 -1.90 -19.56
C ASP A 176 -9.07 -1.61 -19.83
N LEU A 177 -9.66 -0.67 -19.10
CA LEU A 177 -11.10 -0.34 -19.14
C LEU A 177 -11.40 1.01 -19.80
N ILE A 178 -10.42 1.60 -20.48
CA ILE A 178 -10.57 2.85 -21.21
C ILE A 178 -10.28 2.59 -22.68
N SER A 179 -11.21 2.99 -23.56
CA SER A 179 -11.03 2.95 -25.00
C SER A 179 -11.64 4.19 -25.62
N ASN A 180 -10.91 4.86 -26.53
CA ASN A 180 -11.36 6.08 -27.21
C ASN A 180 -11.87 7.20 -26.27
N GLY A 181 -11.35 7.26 -25.04
CA GLY A 181 -11.77 8.25 -24.04
C GLY A 181 -13.08 7.91 -23.32
N GLU A 182 -13.58 6.68 -23.45
CA GLU A 182 -14.79 6.19 -22.81
C GLU A 182 -14.52 4.97 -21.92
N TRP A 183 -15.38 4.77 -20.93
CA TRP A 183 -15.37 3.57 -20.09
C TRP A 183 -15.87 2.35 -20.87
N MET A 184 -15.16 1.24 -20.76
CA MET A 184 -15.48 -0.03 -21.44
C MET A 184 -16.41 -0.96 -20.63
N TRP A 185 -16.93 -0.51 -19.48
CA TRP A 185 -17.88 -1.30 -18.68
C TRP A 185 -19.30 -1.29 -19.30
N PRO A 186 -20.20 -2.17 -18.84
CA PRO A 186 -21.56 -2.24 -19.39
C PRO A 186 -22.35 -0.94 -19.22
N ASN A 187 -23.10 -0.53 -20.25
CA ASN A 187 -23.90 0.70 -20.23
C ASN A 187 -24.98 0.70 -19.13
N GLU A 188 -25.45 -0.48 -18.73
CA GLU A 188 -26.43 -0.66 -17.67
C GLU A 188 -25.92 -0.17 -16.31
N TRP A 189 -24.60 -0.08 -16.13
CA TRP A 189 -23.99 0.42 -14.90
C TRP A 189 -24.28 1.90 -14.67
N ASN A 190 -24.50 2.68 -15.72
CA ASN A 190 -24.92 4.08 -15.57
C ASN A 190 -26.26 4.18 -14.82
N SER A 191 -27.13 3.18 -14.96
CA SER A 191 -28.42 3.10 -14.25
C SER A 191 -28.30 2.40 -12.90
N ASN A 192 -27.53 1.31 -12.83
CA ASN A 192 -27.41 0.48 -11.62
C ASN A 192 -26.50 1.11 -10.55
N PHE A 193 -25.54 1.95 -10.96
CA PHE A 193 -24.59 2.63 -10.09
C PHE A 193 -24.51 4.12 -10.45
N PRO A 194 -25.53 4.93 -10.10
CA PRO A 194 -25.54 6.36 -10.43
C PRO A 194 -24.32 7.13 -9.93
N GLN A 195 -23.67 6.67 -8.86
CA GLN A 195 -22.44 7.24 -8.35
C GLN A 195 -21.30 7.22 -9.38
N LEU A 196 -21.24 6.20 -10.25
CA LEU A 196 -20.21 6.10 -11.28
C LEU A 196 -20.33 7.19 -12.35
N GLN A 197 -21.49 7.85 -12.49
CA GLN A 197 -21.64 8.98 -13.40
C GLN A 197 -20.80 10.20 -12.97
N GLN A 198 -20.41 10.26 -11.69
CA GLN A 198 -19.51 11.31 -11.17
C GLN A 198 -18.03 11.03 -11.48
N LEU A 199 -17.74 9.85 -12.05
CA LEU A 199 -16.38 9.42 -12.37
C LEU A 199 -16.00 9.85 -13.79
N ASN A 200 -15.17 10.89 -13.86
CA ASN A 200 -14.58 11.31 -15.13
C ASN A 200 -13.57 10.28 -15.62
N VAL A 201 -13.55 10.02 -16.93
CA VAL A 201 -12.50 9.22 -17.57
C VAL A 201 -11.17 9.96 -17.42
N PRO A 202 -10.15 9.36 -16.78
CA PRO A 202 -8.85 10.00 -16.64
C PRO A 202 -8.17 10.15 -17.99
N MET A 203 -7.47 11.26 -18.18
CA MET A 203 -6.64 11.47 -19.36
C MET A 203 -5.38 10.62 -19.26
N ILE A 204 -5.30 9.57 -20.07
CA ILE A 204 -4.12 8.70 -20.15
C ILE A 204 -2.98 9.47 -20.81
N SER A 205 -1.80 9.41 -20.20
CA SER A 205 -0.56 10.04 -20.65
C SER A 205 0.56 9.01 -20.76
N ASP A 206 1.68 9.38 -21.39
CA ASP A 206 2.88 8.51 -21.46
C ASP A 206 3.66 8.48 -20.13
N SER A 207 3.21 9.22 -19.11
CA SER A 207 3.87 9.25 -17.81
C SER A 207 3.46 8.05 -16.95
N ARG A 208 4.38 7.51 -16.16
CA ARG A 208 4.07 6.44 -15.19
C ARG A 208 3.08 6.91 -14.14
N ASP A 209 2.15 6.03 -13.74
CA ASP A 209 1.29 6.25 -12.57
C ASP A 209 2.12 6.55 -11.30
N ARG A 210 1.53 7.33 -10.38
CA ARG A 210 2.21 7.71 -9.13
C ARG A 210 1.29 7.58 -7.93
N ALA A 211 1.79 6.98 -6.86
CA ALA A 211 1.14 7.05 -5.56
C ALA A 211 1.56 8.33 -4.82
N MET A 212 0.61 8.96 -4.16
CA MET A 212 0.79 10.14 -3.33
C MET A 212 0.20 9.91 -1.94
N TRP A 213 0.82 10.57 -0.96
CA TRP A 213 0.29 10.62 0.39
C TRP A 213 -0.68 11.80 0.52
N MET A 214 -1.83 11.55 1.12
CA MET A 214 -2.87 12.53 1.41
C MET A 214 -2.74 12.99 2.86
N ASP A 215 -2.70 14.30 3.08
CA ASP A 215 -2.80 14.88 4.42
C ASP A 215 -4.29 14.93 4.81
N LEU A 216 -4.68 14.32 5.93
CA LEU A 216 -6.01 14.54 6.50
C LEU A 216 -6.04 15.95 7.10
N GLY A 217 -6.44 16.94 6.30
CA GLY A 217 -6.58 18.32 6.81
C GLY A 217 -6.72 19.44 5.80
N LYS A 218 -6.83 19.18 4.49
CA LYS A 218 -7.16 20.23 3.51
C LYS A 218 -8.20 19.73 2.51
N VAL A 219 -9.47 19.89 2.90
CA VAL A 219 -10.57 20.15 1.96
C VAL A 219 -10.65 21.67 1.80
#